data_AF-A0A1J5BYM8-F1
#
_entry.id   AF-A0A1J5BYM8-F1
#
_cell.length_a   1.000
_cell.length_b   1.000
_cell.length_c   1.000
_cell.angle_alpha   90.00
_cell.angle_beta   90.00
_cell.angle_gamma   90.00
#
_symmetry.space_group_name_H-M   'P 1'
#
loop_
_entity.id
_entity.type
_entity.pdbx_description
1 polymer ?
#
loop_
_entity_poly.entity_id
_entity_poly.type
_entity_poly.pdbx_seq_one_letter_code
_entity_poly.pdbx_strand_id
1 'polypeptide(L)'
;MGDLLFSYETRWGEATLKPDQVKACLGRRMRLLRPRSGEVIPEYLLYAYRSPAFQQTIFANTITGATTDRIALNEMPDLAARVSGMDEQKKVAGLLKNIDAKIDGYKRVNAELEAMVKTLYGDWFVQFDFLDANDKPNKLSGGKMVYNTHLKREILAGWSGSSILAVADLIGGETSAKKKPEYWGATLLS
;
A
#
# COMPACT_ATOMS: atom_id res chain seq x y z
N MET A 1 -8.97 -13.53 -24.40
CA MET A 1 -7.78 -13.82 -23.59
C MET A 1 -8.11 -13.50 -22.13
N GLY A 2 -7.47 -14.17 -21.17
CA GLY A 2 -7.84 -14.09 -19.75
C GLY A 2 -6.94 -14.98 -18.89
N ASP A 3 -5.68 -15.09 -19.29
CA ASP A 3 -4.74 -15.99 -18.64
C ASP A 3 -4.31 -15.41 -17.29
N LEU A 4 -4.23 -16.25 -16.26
CA LEU A 4 -3.77 -15.89 -14.93
C LEU A 4 -2.27 -16.21 -14.81
N LEU A 5 -1.47 -15.21 -14.48
CA LEU A 5 -0.04 -15.34 -14.19
C LEU A 5 0.17 -15.46 -12.68
N PHE A 6 1.01 -16.39 -12.26
CA PHE A 6 1.34 -16.56 -10.85
C PHE A 6 2.81 -16.96 -10.66
N SER A 7 3.36 -16.66 -9.49
CA SER A 7 4.67 -17.15 -9.06
C SER A 7 4.50 -18.42 -8.24
N TYR A 8 5.35 -19.42 -8.49
CA TYR A 8 5.34 -20.68 -7.73
C TYR A 8 6.49 -20.80 -6.72
N GLU A 9 7.35 -19.77 -6.65
CA GLU A 9 8.46 -19.60 -5.71
C GLU A 9 8.48 -18.16 -5.16
N THR A 10 9.07 -17.95 -3.97
CA THR A 10 9.21 -16.68 -3.20
C THR A 10 7.97 -15.85 -2.82
N ARG A 11 7.05 -15.52 -3.74
CA ARG A 11 5.80 -14.77 -3.46
C ARG A 11 4.57 -15.59 -3.79
N TRP A 12 4.06 -16.27 -2.79
CA TRP A 12 3.12 -17.35 -3.00
C TRP A 12 1.71 -16.89 -2.77
N GLY A 13 0.78 -17.40 -3.58
CA GLY A 13 -0.60 -16.95 -3.53
C GLY A 13 -0.88 -15.66 -4.29
N GLU A 14 0.17 -14.98 -4.74
CA GLU A 14 0.05 -13.83 -5.62
C GLU A 14 -0.13 -14.29 -7.07
N ALA A 15 -1.22 -13.84 -7.67
CA ALA A 15 -1.53 -14.05 -9.07
C ALA A 15 -2.11 -12.77 -9.68
N THR A 16 -2.03 -12.61 -10.99
CA THR A 16 -2.56 -11.45 -11.71
C THR A 16 -3.04 -11.84 -13.09
N LEU A 17 -4.02 -11.13 -13.63
CA LEU A 17 -4.44 -11.32 -15.02
C LEU A 17 -3.34 -10.83 -15.96
N LYS A 18 -3.01 -11.64 -16.96
CA LYS A 18 -2.11 -11.26 -18.04
C LYS A 18 -2.73 -10.08 -18.80
N PRO A 19 -2.01 -8.96 -18.98
CA PRO A 19 -2.47 -7.88 -19.84
C PRO A 19 -2.58 -8.35 -21.29
N ASP A 20 -3.67 -7.98 -21.97
CA ASP A 20 -3.95 -8.43 -23.34
C ASP A 20 -2.87 -7.96 -24.34
N GLN A 21 -2.35 -6.74 -24.16
CA GLN A 21 -1.42 -6.10 -25.10
C GLN A 21 0.05 -6.48 -24.89
N VAL A 22 0.36 -7.33 -23.91
CA VAL A 22 1.74 -7.66 -23.56
C VAL A 22 2.12 -9.02 -24.11
N LYS A 23 3.10 -9.04 -25.01
CA LYS A 23 3.84 -10.25 -25.38
C LYS A 23 5.07 -10.31 -24.48
N ALA A 24 5.07 -11.22 -23.51
CA ALA A 24 6.15 -11.36 -22.54
C ALA A 24 6.66 -12.80 -22.49
N CYS A 25 7.96 -12.95 -22.28
CA CYS A 25 8.56 -14.20 -21.83
C CYS A 25 8.39 -14.29 -20.31
N LEU A 26 7.84 -15.40 -19.82
CA LEU A 26 7.71 -15.61 -18.38
C LEU A 26 9.08 -15.94 -17.78
N GLY A 27 9.39 -15.29 -16.66
CA GLY A 27 10.55 -15.66 -15.86
C GLY A 27 10.46 -17.13 -15.43
N ARG A 28 11.61 -17.76 -15.17
CA ARG A 28 11.70 -19.20 -14.86
C ARG A 28 10.72 -19.67 -13.78
N ARG A 29 10.49 -18.81 -12.77
CA ARG A 29 9.64 -19.03 -11.58
C ARG A 29 8.16 -18.64 -11.76
N MET A 30 7.75 -18.35 -12.98
CA MET A 30 6.38 -17.97 -13.29
C MET A 30 5.69 -19.01 -14.15
N ARG A 31 4.38 -19.16 -13.92
CA ARG A 31 3.51 -20.05 -14.68
C ARG A 31 2.19 -19.34 -14.98
N LEU A 32 1.43 -19.98 -15.86
CA LEU A 32 0.18 -19.46 -16.40
C LEU A 32 -0.91 -20.49 -16.20
N LEU A 33 -2.05 -20.05 -15.68
CA LEU A 33 -3.30 -20.80 -15.68
C LEU A 33 -4.23 -20.19 -16.72
N ARG A 34 -4.66 -21.02 -17.68
CA ARG A 34 -5.63 -20.61 -18.69
C ARG A 34 -7.01 -21.10 -18.26
N PRO A 35 -7.98 -20.20 -17.97
CA PRO A 35 -9.34 -20.63 -17.68
C PRO A 35 -9.93 -21.33 -18.90
N ARG A 36 -10.73 -22.37 -18.65
CA ARG A 36 -11.44 -23.05 -19.72
C ARG A 36 -12.61 -22.18 -20.18
N SER A 37 -12.62 -21.88 -21.47
CA SER A 37 -13.64 -21.02 -22.08
C SER A 37 -15.04 -21.59 -21.87
N GLY A 38 -15.97 -20.74 -21.43
CA GLY A 38 -17.37 -21.13 -21.16
C GLY A 38 -17.61 -21.80 -19.81
N GLU A 39 -16.56 -22.23 -19.10
CA GLU A 39 -16.68 -22.87 -17.79
C GLU A 39 -16.19 -21.98 -16.63
N VAL A 40 -15.15 -21.17 -16.87
CA VAL A 40 -14.55 -20.32 -15.84
C VAL A 40 -14.31 -18.90 -16.35
N ILE A 41 -14.82 -17.92 -15.62
CA ILE A 41 -14.56 -16.50 -15.88
C ILE A 41 -13.16 -16.14 -15.38
N PRO A 42 -12.31 -15.49 -16.21
CA PRO A 42 -10.94 -15.12 -15.83
C PRO A 42 -10.84 -14.34 -14.51
N GLU A 43 -11.67 -13.31 -14.32
CA GLU A 43 -11.69 -12.52 -13.09
C GLU A 43 -12.11 -13.38 -11.89
N TYR A 44 -13.09 -14.28 -12.06
CA TYR A 44 -13.46 -15.22 -11.00
C TYR A 44 -12.29 -16.13 -10.63
N LEU A 45 -11.56 -16.65 -11.62
CA LEU A 45 -10.39 -17.50 -11.38
C LEU A 45 -9.31 -16.76 -10.57
N LEU A 46 -9.06 -15.49 -10.87
CA LEU A 46 -8.14 -14.65 -10.08
C LEU A 46 -8.56 -14.58 -8.61
N TYR A 47 -9.84 -14.25 -8.35
CA TYR A 47 -10.34 -14.12 -6.98
C TYR A 47 -10.42 -15.45 -6.25
N ALA A 48 -10.84 -16.52 -6.94
CA ALA A 48 -10.85 -17.87 -6.39
C ALA A 48 -9.43 -18.33 -6.04
N TYR A 49 -8.44 -18.04 -6.89
CA TYR A 49 -7.04 -18.34 -6.63
C TYR A 49 -6.54 -17.64 -5.35
N ARG A 50 -6.86 -16.35 -5.19
CA ARG A 50 -6.49 -15.55 -4.01
C ARG A 50 -7.34 -15.84 -2.76
N SER A 51 -8.40 -16.65 -2.88
CA SER A 51 -9.31 -16.91 -1.77
C SER A 51 -8.60 -17.65 -0.63
N PRO A 52 -8.97 -17.40 0.64
CA PRO A 52 -8.38 -18.10 1.77
C PRO A 52 -8.48 -19.63 1.65
N ALA A 53 -9.60 -20.13 1.10
CA ALA A 53 -9.81 -21.55 0.90
C ALA A 53 -8.77 -22.17 -0.05
N PHE A 54 -8.53 -21.55 -1.21
CA PHE A 54 -7.56 -22.09 -2.16
C PHE A 54 -6.11 -21.85 -1.70
N GLN A 55 -5.85 -20.74 -1.01
CA GLN A 55 -4.54 -20.49 -0.38
C GLN A 55 -4.18 -21.56 0.66
N GLN A 56 -5.15 -22.03 1.45
CA GLN A 56 -4.95 -23.16 2.37
C GLN A 56 -4.64 -24.45 1.61
N THR A 57 -5.31 -24.73 0.50
CA THR A 57 -4.99 -25.88 -0.36
C THR A 57 -3.58 -25.79 -0.93
N ILE A 58 -3.15 -24.63 -1.42
CA ILE A 58 -1.77 -24.42 -1.89
C ILE A 58 -0.78 -24.66 -0.75
N PHE A 59 -1.03 -24.08 0.42
CA PHE A 59 -0.18 -24.22 1.59
C PHE A 59 -0.03 -25.68 2.06
N ALA A 60 -1.12 -26.44 2.07
CA ALA A 60 -1.09 -27.85 2.47
C ALA A 60 -0.29 -28.75 1.50
N ASN A 61 -0.18 -28.36 0.23
CA ASN A 61 0.51 -29.12 -0.83
C ASN A 61 1.83 -28.44 -1.25
N THR A 62 2.41 -27.70 -0.32
CA THR A 62 3.66 -26.98 -0.50
C THR A 62 4.85 -27.89 -0.19
N ILE A 63 5.86 -27.84 -1.06
CA ILE A 63 7.16 -28.45 -0.75
C ILE A 63 7.95 -27.45 0.08
N THR A 64 8.02 -27.70 1.39
CA THR A 64 8.85 -26.92 2.31
C THR A 64 10.32 -27.27 2.10
N GLY A 65 11.13 -26.28 1.73
CA GLY A 65 12.55 -26.43 1.45
C GLY A 65 13.42 -25.66 2.45
N ALA A 66 14.69 -26.05 2.61
CA ALA A 66 15.62 -25.38 3.53
C ALA A 66 15.92 -23.90 3.20
N THR A 67 15.61 -23.45 1.98
CA THR A 67 15.96 -22.09 1.51
C THR A 67 14.75 -21.32 0.96
N THR A 68 13.80 -22.01 0.33
CA THR A 68 12.57 -21.41 -0.19
C THR A 68 11.56 -22.52 -0.38
N ASP A 69 10.32 -22.27 0.04
CA ASP A 69 9.22 -23.16 -0.29
C ASP A 69 9.04 -23.17 -1.84
N ARG A 70 8.47 -24.23 -2.44
CA ARG A 70 7.94 -24.29 -3.85
C ARG A 70 6.53 -24.91 -3.97
N ILE A 71 5.63 -24.33 -4.77
CA ILE A 71 4.39 -25.02 -5.14
C ILE A 71 4.79 -26.22 -6.01
N ALA A 72 4.32 -27.42 -5.65
CA ALA A 72 4.54 -28.63 -6.42
C ALA A 72 3.81 -28.56 -7.77
N LEU A 73 4.50 -28.09 -8.83
CA LEU A 73 3.88 -27.90 -10.15
C LEU A 73 3.32 -29.18 -10.77
N ASN A 74 3.89 -30.34 -10.40
CA ASN A 74 3.42 -31.66 -10.79
C ASN A 74 2.08 -32.03 -10.13
N GLU A 75 1.80 -31.50 -8.93
CA GLU A 75 0.58 -31.78 -8.16
C GLU A 75 -0.48 -30.69 -8.35
N MET A 76 -0.07 -29.52 -8.88
CA MET A 76 -0.96 -28.39 -9.13
C MET A 76 -2.24 -28.74 -9.93
N PRO A 77 -2.20 -29.60 -10.98
CA PRO A 77 -3.39 -30.01 -11.71
C PRO A 77 -4.40 -30.79 -10.85
N ASP A 78 -3.95 -31.45 -9.79
CA ASP A 78 -4.75 -32.30 -8.91
C ASP A 78 -5.27 -31.55 -7.67
N LEU A 79 -4.88 -30.29 -7.48
CA LEU A 79 -5.36 -29.47 -6.37
C LEU A 79 -6.86 -29.21 -6.50
N ALA A 80 -7.61 -29.63 -5.49
CA ALA A 80 -9.04 -29.42 -5.45
C ALA A 80 -9.39 -27.92 -5.37
N ALA A 81 -9.96 -27.39 -6.45
CA ALA A 81 -10.52 -26.04 -6.51
C ALA A 81 -12.05 -26.12 -6.58
N ARG A 82 -12.74 -25.34 -5.72
CA ARG A 82 -14.19 -25.19 -5.81
C ARG A 82 -14.52 -24.16 -6.89
N VAL A 83 -15.21 -24.59 -7.93
CA VAL A 83 -15.69 -23.71 -9.00
C VAL A 83 -17.22 -23.63 -8.92
N SER A 84 -17.73 -22.42 -8.71
CA SER A 84 -19.17 -22.16 -8.66
C SER A 84 -19.79 -22.13 -10.07
N GLY A 85 -21.11 -22.22 -10.16
CA GLY A 85 -21.82 -22.07 -11.44
C GLY A 85 -21.64 -20.68 -12.07
N MET A 86 -21.85 -20.59 -13.39
CA MET A 86 -21.54 -19.39 -14.18
C MET A 86 -22.21 -18.10 -13.67
N ASP A 87 -23.46 -18.17 -13.20
CA ASP A 87 -24.17 -16.99 -12.69
C ASP A 87 -23.56 -16.48 -11.38
N GLU A 88 -23.14 -17.39 -10.51
CA GLU A 88 -22.45 -17.04 -9.27
C GLU A 88 -21.07 -16.46 -9.56
N GLN A 89 -20.33 -17.05 -10.52
CA GLN A 89 -19.04 -16.51 -10.94
C GLN A 89 -19.16 -15.06 -11.44
N LYS A 90 -20.18 -14.74 -12.25
CA LYS A 90 -20.43 -13.38 -12.74
C LYS A 90 -20.71 -12.41 -11.60
N LYS A 91 -21.55 -12.80 -10.64
CA LYS A 91 -21.88 -11.97 -9.47
C LYS A 91 -20.64 -11.68 -8.63
N VAL A 92 -19.89 -12.72 -8.26
CA VAL A 92 -18.70 -12.60 -7.42
C VAL A 92 -17.62 -11.77 -8.12
N ALA A 93 -17.30 -12.10 -9.38
CA ALA A 93 -16.30 -11.38 -10.15
C ALA A 93 -16.68 -9.91 -10.35
N GLY A 94 -17.95 -9.62 -10.67
CA GLY A 94 -18.44 -8.25 -10.83
C GLY A 94 -18.35 -7.44 -9.53
N LEU A 95 -18.76 -8.02 -8.41
CA LEU A 95 -18.69 -7.37 -7.10
C LEU A 95 -17.25 -7.05 -6.72
N LEU A 96 -16.36 -8.05 -6.74
CA LEU A 96 -14.97 -7.89 -6.32
C LEU A 96 -14.20 -6.94 -7.26
N LYS A 97 -14.44 -7.01 -8.57
CA LYS A 97 -13.88 -6.07 -9.55
C LYS A 97 -14.28 -4.63 -9.27
N ASN A 98 -15.55 -4.41 -8.89
CA ASN A 98 -16.02 -3.06 -8.53
C ASN A 98 -15.37 -2.56 -7.23
N ILE A 99 -15.12 -3.44 -6.27
CA ILE A 99 -14.42 -3.10 -5.03
C ILE A 99 -12.96 -2.74 -5.33
N ASP A 100 -12.25 -3.55 -6.10
CA ASP A 100 -10.86 -3.27 -6.50
C ASP A 100 -10.76 -1.95 -7.27
N ALA A 101 -11.68 -1.68 -8.20
CA ALA A 101 -11.72 -0.41 -8.93
C ALA A 101 -11.89 0.80 -8.01
N LYS A 102 -12.69 0.68 -6.92
CA LYS A 102 -12.82 1.73 -5.90
C LYS A 102 -11.54 1.89 -5.09
N ILE A 103 -10.89 0.80 -4.69
CA ILE A 103 -9.62 0.83 -3.96
C ILE A 103 -8.54 1.53 -4.80
N ASP A 104 -8.44 1.19 -6.08
CA ASP A 104 -7.50 1.82 -7.00
C ASP A 104 -7.83 3.30 -7.25
N GLY A 105 -9.12 3.66 -7.25
CA GLY A 105 -9.57 5.06 -7.21
C GLY A 105 -9.04 5.81 -5.99
N TYR A 106 -9.28 5.28 -4.78
CA TYR A 106 -8.84 5.92 -3.54
C TYR A 106 -7.31 6.00 -3.42
N LYS A 107 -6.58 4.99 -3.88
CA LYS A 107 -5.11 5.03 -3.90
C LYS A 107 -4.57 6.14 -4.79
N ARG A 108 -5.19 6.38 -5.96
CA ARG A 108 -4.81 7.49 -6.85
C ARG A 108 -5.06 8.85 -6.20
N VAL A 109 -6.26 9.03 -5.64
CA VAL A 109 -6.60 10.27 -4.92
C VAL A 109 -5.64 10.52 -3.76
N ASN A 110 -5.33 9.49 -2.96
CA ASN A 110 -4.36 9.63 -1.87
C ASN A 110 -2.96 9.99 -2.38
N ALA A 111 -2.51 9.38 -3.49
CA ALA A 111 -1.21 9.70 -4.09
C ALA A 111 -1.15 11.15 -4.60
N GLU A 112 -2.25 11.66 -5.18
CA GLU A 112 -2.37 13.05 -5.59
C GLU A 112 -2.37 14.01 -4.39
N LEU A 113 -3.11 13.68 -3.33
CA LEU A 113 -3.12 14.45 -2.08
C LEU A 113 -1.74 14.50 -1.44
N GLU A 114 -1.04 13.36 -1.36
CA GLU A 114 0.34 13.31 -0.86
C GLU A 114 1.29 14.14 -1.72
N ALA A 115 1.13 14.13 -3.05
CA ALA A 115 1.93 14.95 -3.94
C ALA A 115 1.68 16.44 -3.69
N MET A 116 0.42 16.87 -3.59
CA MET A 116 0.06 18.26 -3.28
C MET A 116 0.60 18.70 -1.92
N VAL A 117 0.49 17.86 -0.88
CA VAL A 117 1.03 18.16 0.46
C VAL A 117 2.55 18.30 0.42
N LYS A 118 3.26 17.43 -0.32
CA LYS A 118 4.71 17.54 -0.49
C LYS A 118 5.11 18.82 -1.22
N THR A 119 4.35 19.22 -2.23
CA THR A 119 4.56 20.49 -2.93
C THR A 119 4.36 21.67 -1.98
N LEU A 120 3.22 21.73 -1.28
CA LEU A 120 2.94 22.79 -0.30
C LEU A 120 4.01 22.86 0.79
N TYR A 121 4.47 21.71 1.31
CA TYR A 121 5.55 21.68 2.29
C TYR A 121 6.86 22.23 1.71
N GLY A 122 7.18 21.85 0.47
CA GLY A 122 8.32 22.39 -0.28
C GLY A 122 8.23 23.90 -0.41
N ASP A 123 7.09 24.43 -0.84
CA ASP A 123 6.90 25.85 -1.05
C ASP A 123 6.97 26.62 0.28
N TRP A 124 6.23 26.19 1.30
CA TRP A 124 6.10 26.90 2.56
C TRP A 124 7.32 26.77 3.47
N PHE A 125 7.85 25.56 3.65
CA PHE A 125 8.86 25.30 4.68
C PHE A 125 10.27 25.08 4.11
N VAL A 126 10.39 24.75 2.82
CA VAL A 126 11.68 24.68 2.14
C VAL A 126 11.96 25.95 1.36
N GLN A 127 10.97 26.59 0.74
CA GLN A 127 11.17 27.83 -0.01
C GLN A 127 10.78 29.10 0.77
N PHE A 128 10.10 28.97 1.91
CA PHE A 128 9.53 30.10 2.67
C PHE A 128 8.59 30.98 1.84
N ASP A 129 7.85 30.38 0.92
CA ASP A 129 6.93 31.04 -0.01
C ASP A 129 5.48 30.82 0.41
N PHE A 130 5.13 31.37 1.58
CA PHE A 130 3.75 31.34 2.09
C PHE A 130 2.83 32.21 1.24
N LEU A 131 1.52 31.96 1.30
CA LEU A 131 0.54 32.84 0.66
C LEU A 131 0.37 34.14 1.46
N ASP A 132 0.19 35.25 0.77
CA ASP A 132 -0.18 36.54 1.34
C ASP A 132 -1.71 36.66 1.58
N ALA A 133 -2.17 37.82 2.05
CA ALA A 133 -3.59 38.07 2.31
C ALA A 133 -4.50 38.02 1.05
N ASN A 134 -3.92 37.94 -0.15
CA ASN A 134 -4.64 37.82 -1.43
C ASN A 134 -4.39 36.45 -2.09
N ASP A 135 -3.99 35.44 -1.33
CA ASP A 135 -3.68 34.08 -1.79
C ASP A 135 -2.57 34.01 -2.84
N LYS A 136 -1.64 34.98 -2.85
CA LYS A 136 -0.48 34.99 -3.77
C LYS A 136 0.80 34.58 -3.04
N PRO A 137 1.70 33.82 -3.71
CA PRO A 137 3.00 33.49 -3.12
C PRO A 137 3.77 34.76 -2.73
N ASN A 138 4.24 34.83 -1.49
CA ASN A 138 4.85 36.01 -0.90
C ASN A 138 6.09 36.47 -1.70
N LYS A 139 6.86 35.54 -2.28
CA LYS A 139 7.98 35.88 -3.18
C LYS A 139 7.53 36.65 -4.42
N LEU A 140 6.33 36.37 -4.94
CA LEU A 140 5.75 37.05 -6.10
C LEU A 140 5.06 38.37 -5.71
N SER A 141 4.63 38.50 -4.46
CA SER A 141 4.00 39.71 -3.93
C SER A 141 4.97 40.75 -3.34
N GLY A 142 6.29 40.54 -3.49
CA GLY A 142 7.32 41.48 -3.01
C GLY A 142 7.76 41.26 -1.56
N GLY A 143 7.54 40.07 -1.01
CA GLY A 143 8.03 39.65 0.30
C GLY A 143 9.55 39.80 0.40
N LYS A 144 10.02 40.66 1.31
CA LYS A 144 11.44 40.88 1.53
C LYS A 144 12.08 39.67 2.20
N MET A 145 13.03 39.03 1.53
CA MET A 145 13.88 37.98 2.09
C MET A 145 15.12 38.60 2.76
N VAL A 146 15.56 38.04 3.88
CA VAL A 146 16.74 38.47 4.63
C VAL A 146 17.58 37.23 4.96
N TYR A 147 18.90 37.34 4.78
CA TYR A 147 19.82 36.26 5.12
C TYR A 147 19.89 36.06 6.63
N ASN A 148 19.57 34.86 7.10
CA ASN A 148 19.71 34.47 8.50
C ASN A 148 21.02 33.71 8.70
N THR A 149 21.92 34.27 9.52
CA THR A 149 23.25 33.71 9.78
C THR A 149 23.21 32.43 10.60
N HIS A 150 22.22 32.25 11.47
CA HIS A 150 22.05 31.06 12.30
C HIS A 150 21.59 29.85 11.48
N LEU A 151 20.60 30.05 10.60
CA LEU A 151 20.07 29.03 9.71
C LEU A 151 20.88 28.86 8.41
N LYS A 152 21.83 29.77 8.14
CA LYS A 152 22.67 29.83 6.93
C LYS A 152 21.85 29.82 5.63
N ARG A 153 20.74 30.55 5.62
CA ARG A 153 19.82 30.64 4.47
C ARG A 153 18.98 31.91 4.53
N GLU A 154 18.39 32.27 3.40
CA GLU A 154 17.40 33.34 3.35
C GLU A 154 16.07 32.91 3.97
N ILE A 155 15.46 33.81 4.74
CA ILE A 155 14.14 33.67 5.36
C ILE A 155 13.34 34.98 5.19
N LEU A 156 12.04 34.95 5.45
CA LEU A 156 11.21 36.16 5.38
C LEU A 156 11.63 37.21 6.42
N ALA A 157 11.58 38.48 6.04
CA ALA A 157 11.80 39.59 6.96
C ALA A 157 10.81 39.51 8.15
N GLY A 158 11.32 39.64 9.37
CA GLY A 158 10.54 39.51 10.60
C GLY A 158 10.57 38.11 11.23
N TRP A 159 11.03 37.09 10.49
CA TRP A 159 11.27 35.76 11.05
C TRP A 159 12.66 35.69 11.68
N SER A 160 12.81 34.85 12.70
CA SER A 160 14.09 34.56 13.36
C SER A 160 14.29 33.05 13.47
N GLY A 161 15.56 32.63 13.50
CA GLY A 161 15.94 31.24 13.76
C GLY A 161 16.45 31.12 15.18
N SER A 162 15.85 30.23 15.98
CA SER A 162 16.23 29.98 17.37
C SER A 162 16.12 28.49 17.72
N SER A 163 16.60 28.13 18.92
CA SER A 163 16.35 26.80 19.50
C SER A 163 14.86 26.61 19.81
N ILE A 164 14.38 25.36 19.75
CA ILE A 164 13.01 24.99 20.15
C ILE A 164 12.72 25.37 21.61
N LEU A 165 13.75 25.37 22.46
CA LEU A 165 13.64 25.78 23.87
C LEU A 165 13.36 27.26 24.08
N ALA A 166 13.45 28.08 23.03
CA ALA A 166 13.04 29.49 23.09
C ALA A 166 11.51 29.66 23.05
N VAL A 167 10.78 28.64 22.60
CA VAL A 167 9.33 28.71 22.36
C VAL A 167 8.54 27.59 23.05
N ALA A 168 9.20 26.58 23.58
CA ALA A 168 8.56 25.45 24.25
C ALA A 168 9.47 24.83 25.31
N ASP A 169 8.87 24.38 26.41
CA ASP A 169 9.56 23.57 27.42
C ASP A 169 9.68 22.11 26.97
N LEU A 170 10.83 21.50 27.24
CA LEU A 170 11.07 20.08 26.96
C LEU A 170 10.69 19.24 28.19
N ILE A 171 9.58 18.50 28.08
CA ILE A 171 9.16 17.54 29.10
C ILE A 171 9.56 16.14 28.67
N GLY A 172 10.43 15.49 29.45
CA GLY A 172 10.82 14.09 29.25
C GLY A 172 9.75 13.13 29.75
N GLY A 173 9.38 12.15 28.94
CA GLY A 173 8.51 11.06 29.38
C GLY A 173 9.28 10.12 30.32
N GLU A 174 8.83 10.00 31.57
CA GLU A 174 9.29 8.95 32.48
C GLU A 174 8.44 7.70 32.29
N THR A 175 9.09 6.53 32.22
CA THR A 175 8.35 5.26 32.27
C THR A 175 7.92 5.01 33.71
N SER A 176 6.61 4.98 33.98
CA SER A 176 6.08 4.68 35.31
C SER A 176 6.67 3.37 35.84
N ALA A 177 7.16 3.39 37.09
CA ALA A 177 7.85 2.25 37.68
C ALA A 177 6.95 1.00 37.71
N LYS A 178 7.41 -0.11 37.11
CA LYS A 178 6.71 -1.42 37.12
C LYS A 178 6.43 -1.97 38.53
N LYS A 179 7.10 -1.45 39.56
CA LYS A 179 6.94 -1.84 40.98
C LYS A 179 5.74 -1.20 41.68
N LYS A 180 5.00 -0.32 41.03
CA LYS A 180 3.78 0.30 41.56
C LYS A 180 2.55 -0.30 40.85
N PRO A 181 1.89 -1.32 41.44
CA PRO A 181 0.75 -2.00 40.82
C PRO A 181 -0.44 -1.08 40.55
N GLU A 182 -0.57 0.00 41.33
CA GLU A 182 -1.57 1.06 41.19
C GLU A 182 -1.58 1.75 39.81
N TYR A 183 -0.47 1.72 39.07
CA TYR A 183 -0.39 2.31 37.71
C TYR A 183 -0.88 1.38 36.59
N TRP A 184 -1.15 0.10 36.90
CA TRP A 184 -1.45 -0.93 35.90
C TRP A 184 -2.72 -1.74 36.23
N GLY A 185 -3.44 -1.37 37.30
CA GLY A 185 -4.64 -2.06 37.75
C GLY A 185 -5.89 -1.65 36.95
N ALA A 186 -6.15 -2.32 35.83
CA ALA A 186 -7.49 -2.38 35.25
C ALA A 186 -8.25 -3.55 35.88
N THR A 187 -9.11 -3.27 36.87
CA THR A 187 -10.16 -4.23 37.26
C THR A 187 -11.25 -4.15 36.21
N LEU A 188 -11.27 -5.10 35.27
CA LEU A 188 -12.48 -5.36 34.50
C LEU A 188 -13.51 -5.95 35.48
N LEU A 189 -14.52 -5.14 35.82
CA LEU A 189 -15.70 -5.61 36.56
C LEU A 189 -16.33 -6.74 35.76
N SER A 190 -16.37 -7.92 36.37
CA SER A 190 -17.07 -9.12 35.91
C SER A 190 -18.58 -8.94 35.90
#